data_AF-A0A4V2DWB3-F1
#
_entry.id   AF-A0A4V2DWB3-F1
#
_cell.length_a   1.000
_cell.length_b   1.000
_cell.length_c   1.000
_cell.angle_alpha   90.00
_cell.angle_beta   90.00
_cell.angle_gamma   90.00
#
_symmetry.space_group_name_H-M   'P 1'
#
loop_
_entity.id
_entity.type
_entity.pdbx_description
1 polymer ?
#
loop_
_entity_poly.entity_id
_entity_poly.type
_entity_poly.pdbx_seq_one_letter_code
_entity_poly.pdbx_strand_id
1 'polypeptide(L)'
;SIIMLGDNLLWMLINVVIAFILSIIEWVILVKGFNKKISLFEKVILRDSTTSEAGYTSHDDRSNLVGQTAETLTELRPSGIISLNDERIDAVSDGTFIQRGVKVKVTEVEGTRVVVRELPQNS
;
A
#
# COMPACT_ATOMS: atom_id res chain seq x y z
N SER A 1 -57.35 25.09 0.47
CA SER A 1 -56.05 24.67 -0.08
C SER A 1 -55.24 23.83 0.92
N ILE A 2 -55.75 22.64 1.28
CA ILE A 2 -55.07 21.65 2.15
C ILE A 2 -54.76 20.36 1.36
N ILE A 3 -55.56 20.05 0.35
CA ILE A 3 -55.35 18.90 -0.55
C ILE A 3 -54.06 19.06 -1.38
N MET A 4 -53.74 20.29 -1.80
CA MET A 4 -52.49 20.63 -2.50
C MET A 4 -51.24 20.56 -1.60
N LEU A 5 -51.38 20.51 -0.26
CA LEU A 5 -50.26 20.23 0.65
C LEU A 5 -49.98 18.72 0.75
N GLY A 6 -51.01 17.89 0.67
CA GLY A 6 -50.88 16.43 0.78
C GLY A 6 -50.10 15.82 -0.38
N ASP A 7 -50.38 16.26 -1.61
CA ASP A 7 -49.67 15.79 -2.81
C ASP A 7 -48.18 16.14 -2.73
N ASN A 8 -47.84 17.38 -2.35
CA ASN A 8 -46.46 17.83 -2.20
C ASN A 8 -45.73 17.13 -1.05
N LEU A 9 -46.42 16.84 0.05
CA LEU A 9 -45.84 16.13 1.19
C LEU A 9 -45.40 14.70 0.80
N LEU A 10 -46.22 13.98 0.03
CA LEU A 10 -45.85 12.66 -0.47
C LEU A 10 -44.65 12.74 -1.43
N TRP A 11 -44.62 13.72 -2.34
CA TRP A 11 -43.47 13.95 -3.20
C TRP A 11 -42.20 14.30 -2.43
N MET A 12 -42.29 15.11 -1.38
CA MET A 12 -41.15 15.44 -0.52
C MET A 12 -40.63 14.19 0.21
N LEU A 13 -41.52 13.36 0.76
CA LEU A 13 -41.14 12.11 1.41
C LEU A 13 -40.46 11.14 0.43
N ILE A 14 -40.98 11.02 -0.80
CA ILE A 14 -40.38 10.19 -1.85
C ILE A 14 -38.98 10.70 -2.20
N ASN A 15 -38.78 12.02 -2.34
CA ASN A 15 -37.47 12.60 -2.61
C ASN A 15 -36.47 12.31 -1.48
N VAL A 16 -36.90 12.40 -0.22
CA VAL A 16 -36.04 12.08 0.94
C VAL A 16 -35.63 10.60 0.90
N VAL A 17 -36.55 9.69 0.60
CA VAL A 17 -36.23 8.26 0.48
C VAL A 17 -35.26 7.99 -0.67
N ILE A 18 -35.48 8.62 -1.83
CA ILE A 18 -34.58 8.49 -2.99
C ILE A 18 -33.18 9.04 -2.67
N ALA A 19 -33.09 10.21 -2.04
CA ALA A 19 -31.83 10.80 -1.62
C ALA A 19 -31.07 9.90 -0.63
N PHE A 20 -31.80 9.28 0.31
CA PHE A 20 -31.22 8.35 1.28
C PHE A 20 -30.64 7.11 0.60
N ILE A 21 -31.35 6.55 -0.39
CA ILE A 21 -30.88 5.40 -1.18
C ILE A 21 -29.63 5.78 -1.99
N LEU A 22 -29.63 6.95 -2.64
CA LEU A 22 -28.47 7.45 -3.38
C LEU A 22 -27.25 7.64 -2.48
N SER A 23 -27.44 8.21 -1.28
CA SER A 23 -26.37 8.39 -0.30
C SER A 23 -25.76 7.06 0.16
N ILE A 24 -26.58 6.02 0.36
CA ILE A 24 -26.09 4.68 0.70
C ILE A 24 -25.31 4.09 -0.47
N ILE A 25 -25.77 4.26 -1.71
CA ILE A 25 -25.08 3.77 -2.91
C ILE A 25 -23.71 4.45 -3.05
N GLU A 26 -23.65 5.78 -2.93
CA GLU A 26 -22.40 6.54 -2.93
C GLU A 26 -21.46 6.07 -1.83
N TRP A 27 -21.96 5.89 -0.60
CA TRP A 27 -21.18 5.37 0.52
C TRP A 27 -20.61 3.98 0.25
N VAL A 28 -21.41 3.05 -0.28
CA VAL A 28 -20.98 1.68 -0.59
C VAL A 28 -19.94 1.68 -1.72
N ILE A 29 -20.09 2.54 -2.74
CA ILE A 29 -19.11 2.71 -3.81
C ILE A 29 -17.80 3.28 -3.25
N LEU A 30 -17.86 4.29 -2.39
CA LEU A 30 -16.69 4.88 -1.73
C LEU A 30 -15.98 3.84 -0.85
N VAL A 31 -16.69 3.15 0.04
CA VAL A 31 -16.09 2.14 0.94
C VAL A 31 -15.52 0.96 0.17
N LYS A 32 -16.23 0.45 -0.85
CA LYS A 32 -15.74 -0.69 -1.67
C LYS A 32 -14.61 -0.26 -2.61
N GLY A 33 -14.61 0.99 -3.09
CA GLY A 33 -13.53 1.58 -3.88
C GLY A 33 -12.29 1.94 -3.05
N PHE A 34 -12.47 2.31 -1.78
CA PHE A 34 -11.40 2.68 -0.85
C PHE A 34 -10.54 1.50 -0.39
N ASN A 35 -10.95 0.25 -0.64
CA ASN A 35 -10.04 -0.91 -0.51
C ASN A 35 -8.86 -0.86 -1.51
N LYS A 36 -8.91 0.00 -2.53
CA LYS A 36 -7.71 0.46 -3.25
C LYS A 36 -7.23 1.75 -2.60
N LYS A 37 -6.26 1.59 -1.69
CA LYS A 37 -5.32 2.58 -1.16
C LYS A 37 -5.64 4.02 -1.58
N ILE A 38 -6.09 4.83 -0.62
CA ILE A 38 -6.08 6.29 -0.73
C ILE A 38 -4.60 6.74 -0.79
N SER A 39 -3.95 6.57 -1.94
CA SER A 39 -2.67 7.19 -2.30
C SER A 39 -2.89 8.65 -2.72
N LEU A 40 -3.87 9.32 -2.11
CA LEU A 40 -4.20 10.73 -2.38
C LEU A 40 -3.77 11.66 -1.24
N PHE A 41 -3.28 11.12 -0.12
CA PHE A 41 -2.75 11.90 1.01
C PHE A 41 -1.23 11.86 1.17
N GLU A 42 -0.48 11.17 0.31
CA GLU A 42 0.99 11.29 0.30
C GLU A 42 1.48 12.58 -0.39
N LYS A 43 0.60 13.30 -1.10
CA LYS A 43 0.95 14.52 -1.84
C LYS A 43 0.54 15.83 -1.15
N VAL A 44 0.30 15.79 0.17
CA VAL A 44 0.18 16.98 1.04
C VAL A 44 1.46 17.14 1.89
N ILE A 45 2.56 16.56 1.44
CA ILE A 45 3.90 16.88 1.93
C ILE A 45 4.66 17.29 0.68
N LEU A 46 4.61 18.59 0.39
CA LEU A 46 5.50 19.40 -0.47
C LEU A 46 4.72 20.65 -0.84
N ARG A 47 4.51 21.49 0.19
CA ARG A 47 4.53 22.93 -0.03
C ARG A 47 5.88 23.25 -0.67
N ASP A 48 5.84 24.03 -1.74
CA ASP A 48 7.00 24.53 -2.49
C ASP A 48 7.86 23.48 -3.18
N SER A 49 7.70 23.35 -4.50
CA SER A 49 8.77 23.65 -5.45
C SER A 49 8.24 23.44 -6.87
N THR A 50 7.95 24.57 -7.50
CA THR A 50 7.95 24.73 -8.96
C THR A 50 9.14 24.02 -9.61
N THR A 51 8.96 23.61 -10.87
CA THR A 51 9.90 22.96 -11.79
C THR A 51 9.69 21.44 -11.89
N SER A 52 8.90 21.00 -12.87
CA SER A 52 9.29 20.73 -14.26
C SER A 52 9.85 19.33 -14.43
N GLU A 53 9.03 18.52 -15.11
CA GLU A 53 9.43 17.63 -16.20
C GLU A 53 10.32 16.41 -15.89
N ALA A 54 9.81 15.27 -16.36
CA ALA A 54 10.48 14.00 -16.66
C ALA A 54 10.67 12.99 -15.52
N GLY A 55 9.91 11.89 -15.63
CA GLY A 55 10.41 10.57 -15.23
C GLY A 55 9.86 10.02 -13.91
N TYR A 56 8.54 9.80 -13.79
CA TYR A 56 7.98 8.99 -12.70
C TYR A 56 7.12 7.85 -13.27
N THR A 57 7.76 6.94 -13.99
CA THR A 57 7.17 5.67 -14.41
C THR A 57 8.06 4.52 -13.97
N SER A 58 8.35 4.42 -12.68
CA SER A 58 9.07 3.26 -12.09
C SER A 58 8.80 3.18 -10.59
N HIS A 59 7.53 3.20 -10.18
CA HIS A 59 7.18 2.60 -8.89
C HIS A 59 6.97 1.11 -9.19
N ASP A 60 8.09 0.42 -9.34
CA ASP A 60 8.18 -1.02 -9.48
C ASP A 60 7.55 -1.61 -8.22
N ASP A 61 6.36 -2.21 -8.35
CA ASP A 61 5.68 -2.92 -7.27
C ASP A 61 6.56 -4.13 -6.89
N ARG A 62 7.57 -3.87 -6.05
CA ARG A 62 8.52 -4.85 -5.51
C ARG A 62 7.87 -5.87 -4.57
N SER A 63 6.54 -5.82 -4.43
CA SER A 63 5.70 -6.86 -3.83
C SER A 63 6.03 -8.27 -4.35
N ASN A 64 6.49 -8.39 -5.60
CA ASN A 64 6.90 -9.67 -6.20
C ASN A 64 8.19 -10.27 -5.61
N LEU A 65 8.95 -9.51 -4.81
CA LEU A 65 10.16 -9.98 -4.14
C LEU A 65 9.83 -10.79 -2.87
N VAL A 66 8.61 -10.65 -2.33
CA VAL A 66 8.17 -11.39 -1.14
C VAL A 66 8.15 -12.89 -1.44
N GLY A 67 8.79 -13.66 -0.56
CA GLY A 67 8.90 -15.11 -0.69
C GLY A 67 10.11 -15.60 -1.48
N GLN A 68 10.86 -14.70 -2.13
CA GLN A 68 12.11 -15.07 -2.81
C GLN A 68 13.24 -15.34 -1.81
N THR A 69 14.20 -16.16 -2.25
CA THR A 69 15.41 -16.48 -1.47
C THR A 69 16.57 -15.63 -1.97
N ALA A 70 17.28 -15.01 -1.04
CA ALA A 70 18.44 -14.17 -1.28
C ALA A 70 19.63 -14.66 -0.44
N GLU A 71 20.82 -14.13 -0.72
CA GLU A 71 22.03 -14.38 0.06
C GLU A 71 22.56 -13.09 0.68
N THR A 72 22.95 -13.12 1.95
CA THR A 72 23.52 -11.94 2.62
C THR A 72 24.91 -11.61 2.09
N LEU A 73 25.10 -10.40 1.54
CA LEU A 73 26.42 -9.91 1.12
C LEU A 73 27.20 -9.30 2.29
N THR A 74 26.48 -8.71 3.24
CA THR A 74 27.04 -8.21 4.50
C THR A 74 26.33 -8.87 5.67
N GLU A 75 26.95 -8.82 6.85
CA GLU A 75 26.24 -9.13 8.09
C GLU A 75 25.04 -8.19 8.28
N LEU A 76 23.91 -8.73 8.74
CA LEU A 76 22.69 -7.96 9.03
C LEU A 76 22.56 -7.77 10.56
N ARG A 77 22.78 -6.53 11.03
CA ARG A 77 22.67 -6.11 12.45
C ARG A 77 22.03 -4.72 12.62
N PRO A 78 20.70 -4.57 12.53
CA PRO A 78 19.76 -5.43 11.82
C PRO A 78 19.75 -5.13 10.30
N SER A 79 20.35 -4.04 9.84
CA SER A 79 20.42 -3.70 8.42
C SER A 79 21.70 -4.18 7.74
N GLY A 80 21.63 -4.39 6.43
CA GLY A 80 22.79 -4.58 5.56
C GLY A 80 22.33 -4.87 4.13
N ILE A 81 23.15 -5.57 3.35
CA ILE A 81 22.93 -5.79 1.92
C ILE A 81 22.75 -7.26 1.64
N ILE A 82 21.72 -7.60 0.86
CA ILE A 82 21.51 -8.93 0.30
C ILE A 82 21.71 -8.92 -1.22
N SER A 83 22.03 -10.07 -1.77
CA SER A 83 22.01 -10.37 -3.20
C SER A 83 20.75 -11.17 -3.52
N LEU A 84 19.88 -10.61 -4.37
CA LEU A 84 18.68 -11.26 -4.86
C LEU A 84 18.66 -11.15 -6.38
N ASN A 85 18.68 -12.28 -7.09
CA ASN A 85 18.77 -12.32 -8.57
C ASN A 85 19.93 -11.47 -9.13
N ASP A 86 21.10 -11.55 -8.51
CA ASP A 86 22.30 -10.76 -8.83
C ASP A 86 22.16 -9.23 -8.63
N GLU A 87 21.06 -8.76 -8.02
CA GLU A 87 20.86 -7.37 -7.60
C GLU A 87 21.21 -7.19 -6.13
N ARG A 88 21.89 -6.07 -5.81
CA ARG A 88 22.22 -5.68 -4.42
C ARG A 88 21.08 -4.85 -3.86
N ILE A 89 20.43 -5.37 -2.82
CA ILE A 89 19.24 -4.74 -2.21
C ILE A 89 19.49 -4.51 -0.72
N ASP A 90 19.00 -3.39 -0.20
CA ASP A 90 19.02 -3.09 1.23
C ASP A 90 18.02 -3.99 1.97
N ALA A 91 18.52 -4.74 2.94
CA ALA A 91 17.72 -5.64 3.75
C ALA A 91 17.82 -5.30 5.23
N VAL A 92 16.73 -5.59 5.94
CA VAL A 92 16.64 -5.51 7.40
C VAL A 92 16.26 -6.89 7.90
N SER A 93 16.98 -7.40 8.89
CA SER A 93 16.63 -8.64 9.55
C SER A 93 15.45 -8.43 10.49
N ASP A 94 14.61 -9.47 10.62
CA ASP A 94 13.47 -9.54 11.54
C ASP A 94 13.92 -9.70 13.02
N GLY A 95 14.83 -8.82 13.47
CA GLY A 95 15.37 -8.80 14.82
C GLY A 95 16.46 -9.83 15.12
N THR A 96 16.78 -10.74 14.20
CA THR A 96 17.87 -11.70 14.36
C THR A 96 19.17 -11.21 13.74
N PHE A 97 20.30 -11.58 14.35
CA PHE A 97 21.59 -11.40 13.71
C PHE A 97 21.76 -12.42 12.60
N ILE A 98 22.06 -11.97 11.38
CA ILE A 98 22.33 -12.86 10.24
C ILE A 98 23.74 -12.62 9.75
N GLN A 99 24.55 -13.68 9.68
CA GLN A 99 25.92 -13.61 9.17
C GLN A 99 25.94 -13.38 7.65
N ARG A 100 27.09 -12.97 7.12
CA ARG A 100 27.35 -12.90 5.68
C ARG A 100 27.37 -14.31 5.05
N GLY A 101 26.84 -14.45 3.84
CA GLY A 101 26.81 -15.71 3.08
C GLY A 101 25.70 -16.67 3.51
N VAL A 102 24.70 -16.17 4.25
CA VAL A 102 23.56 -16.96 4.73
C VAL A 102 22.38 -16.77 3.77
N LYS A 103 21.67 -17.87 3.49
CA LYS A 103 20.43 -17.82 2.73
C LYS A 103 19.31 -17.26 3.59
N VAL A 104 18.64 -16.24 3.07
CA VAL A 104 17.52 -15.56 3.74
C VAL A 104 16.31 -15.55 2.82
N LYS A 105 15.12 -15.51 3.41
CA LYS A 105 13.86 -15.36 2.68
C LYS A 105 13.30 -13.97 2.95
N VAL A 106 12.85 -13.32 1.88
CA VAL A 106 12.14 -12.04 1.99
C VAL A 106 10.75 -12.30 2.55
N THR A 107 10.46 -11.72 3.71
CA THR A 107 9.15 -11.82 4.37
C THR A 107 8.26 -10.64 4.03
N GLU A 108 8.82 -9.45 3.87
CA GLU A 108 8.08 -8.22 3.63
C GLU A 108 8.93 -7.20 2.85
N VAL A 109 8.27 -6.25 2.20
CA VAL A 109 8.91 -5.16 1.44
C VAL A 109 8.40 -3.83 2.01
N GLU A 110 9.30 -3.06 2.60
CA GLU A 110 9.04 -1.75 3.19
C GLU A 110 9.67 -0.65 2.32
N GLY A 111 8.91 -0.18 1.33
CA GLY A 111 9.36 0.85 0.39
C GLY A 111 10.58 0.40 -0.42
N THR A 112 11.76 0.94 -0.08
CA THR A 112 13.03 0.61 -0.75
C THR A 112 13.82 -0.51 -0.07
N ARG A 113 13.42 -0.91 1.14
CA ARG A 113 14.10 -1.94 1.94
C ARG A 113 13.26 -3.19 2.01
N VAL A 114 13.91 -4.34 2.20
CA VAL A 114 13.22 -5.62 2.34
C VAL A 114 13.48 -6.21 3.72
N VAL A 115 12.44 -6.75 4.35
CA VAL A 115 12.57 -7.47 5.62
C VAL A 115 12.85 -8.93 5.30
N VAL A 116 13.90 -9.49 5.91
CA VAL A 116 14.36 -10.85 5.64
C VAL A 116 14.48 -11.67 6.90
N ARG A 117 14.26 -12.97 6.76
CA ARG A 117 14.44 -13.97 7.81
C ARG A 117 15.41 -15.04 7.35
N GLU A 118 16.28 -15.47 8.26
CA GLU A 118 17.19 -16.59 8.03
C GLU A 118 16.42 -17.88 7.71
N LEU A 119 16.88 -18.61 6.69
CA LEU A 119 16.36 -19.94 6.37
C LEU A 119 17.22 -21.01 7.06
N PRO A 120 16.68 -21.83 7.97
CA PRO A 120 17.42 -22.94 8.54
C PRO A 120 17.71 -23.96 7.44
N GLN A 121 19.00 -24.26 7.21
CA GLN A 121 19.39 -25.38 6.36
C GLN A 121 19.17 -26.69 7.12
N ASN A 122 18.00 -27.31 6.95
CA ASN A 122 17.84 -28.72 7.30
C ASN A 122 18.70 -29.55 6.33
N SER A 123 19.78 -30.13 6.86
CA SER A 123 20.58 -31.17 6.20
C SER A 123 19.87 -32.52 6.25
#